data_AF-A0A948JCW6-F1
#
_entry.id   AF-A0A948JCW6-F1
#
_cell.length_a   1.000
_cell.length_b   1.000
_cell.length_c   1.000
_cell.angle_alpha   90.00
_cell.angle_beta   90.00
_cell.angle_gamma   90.00
#
_symmetry.space_group_name_H-M   'P 1'
#
loop_
_entity.id
_entity.type
_entity.pdbx_description
1 polymer ?
#
loop_
_entity_poly.entity_id
_entity_poly.type
_entity_poly.pdbx_seq_one_letter_code
_entity_poly.pdbx_strand_id
1 'polypeptide(L)'
;MESWISSGLIGGCVAVVIGVIFTNAVRKTATSGELKHGLLILTLALACFAEYFKVKGRFDSDDIAFHTLWTGTKKENWDDLVSAKFNASMYWYRLKFRSGKKVRLSSYVLGHGEVLTILKERGYDF
;
A
#
# COMPACT_ATOMS: atom_id res chain seq x y z
N MET A 1 12.32 -8.74 -15.11
CA MET A 1 12.05 -9.80 -14.09
C MET A 1 10.81 -9.34 -13.35
N GLU A 2 9.70 -10.08 -13.42
CA GLU A 2 8.44 -9.64 -12.79
C GLU A 2 8.50 -9.90 -11.27
N SER A 3 8.69 -8.87 -10.46
CA SER A 3 8.71 -9.01 -9.01
C SER A 3 7.43 -8.49 -8.38
N TRP A 4 6.87 -9.34 -7.52
CA TRP A 4 5.62 -9.08 -6.82
C TRP A 4 5.90 -8.35 -5.53
N ILE A 5 5.32 -7.16 -5.40
CA ILE A 5 5.30 -6.46 -4.13
C ILE A 5 4.24 -7.09 -3.24
N SER A 6 4.66 -7.89 -2.27
CA SER A 6 3.79 -8.38 -1.20
C SER A 6 4.39 -8.02 0.15
N SER A 7 3.95 -6.89 0.72
CA SER A 7 4.23 -6.48 2.12
C SER A 7 3.50 -7.36 3.15
N GLY A 8 3.28 -8.64 2.81
CA GLY A 8 2.34 -9.55 3.48
C GLY A 8 2.70 -9.83 4.93
N LEU A 9 3.98 -9.74 5.31
CA LEU A 9 4.43 -10.04 6.67
C LEU A 9 4.11 -8.91 7.67
N ILE A 10 4.51 -7.68 7.36
CA ILE A 10 4.31 -6.53 8.26
C ILE A 10 2.83 -6.21 8.38
N GLY A 11 2.11 -6.14 7.25
CA GLY A 11 0.68 -5.91 7.35
C GLY A 11 -0.11 -7.17 7.72
N GLY A 12 0.48 -8.36 7.67
CA GLY A 12 -0.06 -9.56 8.34
C GLY A 12 -0.06 -9.41 9.86
N CYS A 13 1.05 -8.96 10.45
CA CYS A 13 1.11 -8.66 11.89
C CYS A 13 0.16 -7.53 12.29
N VAL A 14 0.09 -6.45 11.49
CA VAL A 14 -0.85 -5.35 11.73
C VAL A 14 -2.30 -5.82 11.61
N ALA A 15 -2.61 -6.69 10.63
CA ALA A 15 -3.94 -7.28 10.46
C ALA A 15 -4.35 -8.15 11.67
N VAL A 16 -3.42 -8.92 12.25
CA VAL A 16 -3.68 -9.71 13.47
C VAL A 16 -3.96 -8.79 14.65
N VAL A 17 -3.15 -7.74 14.86
CA VAL A 17 -3.34 -6.79 15.97
C VAL A 17 -4.66 -6.04 15.82
N ILE A 18 -4.97 -5.53 14.62
CA ILE A 18 -6.25 -4.89 14.33
C ILE A 18 -7.39 -5.87 14.52
N GLY A 19 -7.27 -7.10 14.03
CA GLY A 19 -8.27 -8.16 14.19
C GLY A 19 -8.57 -8.49 15.65
N VAL A 20 -7.54 -8.54 16.51
CA VAL A 20 -7.70 -8.79 17.96
C VAL A 20 -8.37 -7.60 18.65
N ILE A 21 -7.94 -6.37 18.37
CA ILE A 21 -8.57 -5.15 18.94
C ILE A 21 -10.03 -5.07 18.49
N PHE A 22 -10.29 -5.31 17.21
CA PHE A 22 -11.61 -5.29 16.60
C PHE A 22 -12.52 -6.36 17.20
N THR A 23 -12.04 -7.60 17.32
CA THR A 23 -12.81 -8.71 17.91
C THR A 23 -13.18 -8.38 19.35
N ASN A 24 -12.24 -7.84 20.14
CA ASN A 24 -12.50 -7.44 21.52
C ASN A 24 -13.49 -6.27 21.63
N ALA A 25 -13.44 -5.29 20.71
CA ALA A 25 -14.37 -4.17 20.66
C ALA A 25 -15.79 -4.62 20.26
N VAL A 26 -15.92 -5.51 19.26
CA VAL A 26 -17.20 -6.11 18.86
C VAL A 26 -17.77 -6.96 19.99
N ARG A 27 -16.93 -7.73 20.72
CA ARG A 27 -17.38 -8.54 21.86
C ARG A 27 -17.97 -7.68 22.98
N LYS A 28 -17.36 -6.52 23.26
CA LYS A 28 -17.87 -5.52 24.21
C LYS A 28 -19.20 -4.89 23.75
N THR A 29 -19.33 -4.67 22.45
CA THR A 29 -20.52 -4.03 21.85
C THR A 29 -21.68 -5.02 21.74
N ALA A 30 -21.44 -6.31 21.50
CA ALA A 30 -22.49 -7.33 21.42
C ALA A 30 -23.23 -7.55 22.77
N THR A 31 -22.64 -7.12 23.89
CA THR A 31 -23.26 -7.20 25.23
C THR A 31 -24.14 -5.99 25.58
N SER A 32 -24.09 -4.92 24.77
CA SER A 32 -24.86 -3.68 24.94
C SER A 32 -25.66 -3.45 23.66
N GLY A 33 -26.99 -3.45 23.68
CA GLY A 33 -27.89 -3.58 22.51
C GLY A 33 -27.80 -2.62 21.30
N GLU A 34 -26.65 -2.01 20.98
CA GLU A 34 -26.37 -1.08 19.87
C GLU A 34 -25.93 -1.76 18.54
N LEU A 35 -26.49 -2.94 18.23
CA LEU A 35 -26.11 -3.77 17.07
C LEU A 35 -26.11 -3.05 15.70
N LYS A 36 -26.87 -1.96 15.54
CA LYS A 36 -26.94 -1.22 14.26
C LYS A 36 -25.64 -0.50 13.91
N HIS A 37 -24.95 0.09 14.89
CA HIS A 37 -23.69 0.80 14.65
C HIS A 37 -22.52 -0.18 14.47
N GLY A 38 -22.56 -1.33 15.16
CA GLY A 38 -21.56 -2.38 15.00
C GLY A 38 -21.53 -2.97 13.58
N LEU A 39 -22.69 -3.12 12.94
CA LEU A 39 -22.78 -3.65 11.58
C LEU A 39 -22.14 -2.72 10.54
N LEU A 40 -22.33 -1.39 10.67
CA LEU A 40 -21.71 -0.40 9.77
C LEU A 40 -20.18 -0.36 9.91
N ILE A 41 -19.68 -0.47 11.14
CA ILE A 41 -18.24 -0.51 11.40
C ILE A 41 -17.63 -1.81 10.84
N LEU A 42 -18.34 -2.93 10.92
CA LEU A 42 -17.93 -4.21 10.34
C LEU A 42 -17.85 -4.17 8.82
N THR A 43 -18.84 -3.60 8.13
CA THR A 43 -18.80 -3.47 6.66
C THR A 43 -17.68 -2.55 6.20
N LEU A 44 -17.43 -1.44 6.91
CA LEU A 44 -16.27 -0.58 6.66
C LEU A 44 -14.94 -1.31 6.88
N ALA A 45 -14.82 -2.09 7.96
CA ALA A 45 -13.63 -2.85 8.28
C ALA A 45 -13.33 -3.90 7.19
N LEU A 46 -14.35 -4.63 6.72
CA LEU A 46 -14.23 -5.58 5.62
C LEU A 46 -13.83 -4.89 4.31
N ALA A 47 -14.35 -3.70 4.02
CA ALA A 47 -13.95 -2.92 2.85
C ALA A 47 -12.47 -2.50 2.91
N CYS A 48 -12.01 -2.00 4.07
CA CYS A 48 -10.59 -1.67 4.29
C CYS A 48 -9.68 -2.91 4.22
N PHE A 49 -10.14 -4.04 4.74
CA PHE A 49 -9.38 -5.29 4.72
C PHE A 49 -9.28 -5.85 3.30
N ALA A 50 -10.37 -5.82 2.53
CA ALA A 50 -10.37 -6.21 1.13
C ALA A 50 -9.43 -5.33 0.29
N GLU A 51 -9.38 -4.03 0.56
CA GLU A 51 -8.42 -3.13 -0.08
C GLU A 51 -6.98 -3.51 0.27
N TYR A 52 -6.68 -3.74 1.55
CA TYR A 52 -5.34 -4.13 1.98
C TYR A 52 -4.81 -5.38 1.25
N PHE A 53 -5.64 -6.41 1.06
CA PHE A 53 -5.23 -7.64 0.36
C PHE A 53 -5.24 -7.53 -1.17
N LYS A 54 -6.08 -6.64 -1.74
CA LYS A 54 -6.23 -6.51 -3.18
C LYS A 54 -5.32 -5.45 -3.79
N VAL A 55 -4.75 -4.56 -2.97
CA VAL A 55 -3.69 -3.66 -3.40
C VAL A 55 -2.47 -4.48 -3.76
N LYS A 56 -2.23 -4.59 -5.07
CA LYS A 56 -1.08 -5.29 -5.64
C LYS A 56 -0.28 -4.29 -6.45
N GLY A 57 1.00 -4.15 -6.10
CA GLY A 57 1.98 -3.44 -6.89
C GLY A 57 2.74 -4.43 -7.76
N ARG A 58 2.78 -4.17 -9.06
CA ARG A 58 3.68 -4.83 -10.00
C ARG A 58 4.65 -3.78 -10.50
N PHE A 59 5.93 -4.10 -10.52
CA PHE A 59 6.92 -3.29 -11.18
C PHE A 59 7.69 -4.17 -12.15
N ASP A 60 8.05 -3.57 -13.27
CA ASP A 60 8.86 -4.14 -14.32
C ASP A 60 10.03 -3.20 -14.59
N SER A 61 10.94 -3.61 -15.46
CA SER A 61 12.06 -2.78 -15.88
C SER A 61 11.59 -1.48 -16.57
N ASP A 62 10.47 -1.54 -17.28
CA ASP A 62 9.95 -0.45 -18.11
C ASP A 62 8.78 0.32 -17.47
N ASP A 63 7.98 -0.32 -16.61
CA ASP A 63 6.81 0.31 -16.02
C ASP A 63 6.52 -0.07 -14.58
N ILE A 64 5.72 0.75 -13.92
CA ILE A 64 5.19 0.49 -12.59
C ILE A 64 3.67 0.57 -12.60
N ALA A 65 3.03 -0.49 -12.12
CA ALA A 65 1.59 -0.65 -12.06
C ALA A 65 1.12 -0.88 -10.62
N PHE A 66 0.19 -0.05 -10.16
CA PHE A 66 -0.49 -0.21 -8.88
C PHE A 66 -1.97 -0.45 -9.11
N HIS A 67 -2.49 -1.54 -8.59
CA HIS A 67 -3.91 -1.77 -8.55
C HIS A 67 -4.45 -1.45 -7.16
N THR A 68 -5.51 -0.65 -7.08
CA THR A 68 -6.27 -0.34 -5.86
C THR A 68 -7.76 -0.48 -6.20
N LEU A 69 -8.62 -0.95 -5.29
CA LEU A 69 -10.06 -0.97 -5.56
C LEU A 69 -10.62 0.45 -5.67
N TRP A 70 -10.05 1.40 -4.93
CA TRP A 70 -10.60 2.76 -4.88
C TRP A 70 -10.24 3.61 -6.07
N THR A 71 -8.97 3.58 -6.50
CA THR A 71 -8.50 4.43 -7.60
C THR A 71 -8.24 3.65 -8.88
N GLY A 72 -8.60 2.37 -8.92
CA GLY A 72 -8.37 1.48 -10.05
C GLY A 72 -6.89 1.15 -10.26
N THR A 73 -6.59 0.71 -11.49
CA THR A 73 -5.23 0.42 -11.95
C THR A 73 -4.55 1.70 -12.42
N LYS A 74 -3.42 2.03 -11.80
CA LYS A 74 -2.53 3.12 -12.23
C LYS A 74 -1.25 2.51 -12.76
N LYS A 75 -1.03 2.63 -14.07
CA LYS A 75 0.23 2.27 -14.72
C LYS A 75 0.97 3.54 -15.13
N GLU A 76 2.26 3.63 -14.83
CA GLU A 76 3.17 4.72 -15.21
C GLU A 76 4.47 4.14 -15.73
N ASN A 77 5.08 4.80 -16.72
CA ASN A 77 6.40 4.41 -17.24
C ASN A 77 7.50 5.11 -16.42
N TRP A 78 8.63 4.44 -16.21
CA TRP A 78 9.79 5.02 -15.56
C TRP A 78 10.43 6.19 -16.33
N ASP A 79 10.30 6.23 -17.65
CA ASP A 79 10.77 7.34 -18.49
C ASP A 79 9.98 8.63 -18.22
N ASP A 80 8.76 8.50 -17.72
CA ASP A 80 7.94 9.63 -17.27
C ASP A 80 8.24 10.04 -15.82
N LEU A 81 9.17 9.39 -15.14
CA LEU A 81 9.59 9.81 -13.81
C LEU A 81 10.28 11.18 -13.91
N VAL A 82 9.87 12.11 -13.05
CA VAL A 82 10.42 13.48 -12.99
C VAL A 82 11.30 13.64 -11.77
N SER A 83 10.95 13.00 -10.66
CA SER A 83 11.74 13.09 -9.44
C SER A 83 11.45 11.92 -8.50
N ALA A 84 12.50 11.42 -7.85
CA ALA A 84 12.41 10.59 -6.67
C ALA A 84 12.95 11.37 -5.46
N LYS A 85 12.23 11.37 -4.33
CA LYS A 85 12.70 11.97 -3.08
C LYS A 85 12.44 11.06 -1.90
N PHE A 86 13.46 10.75 -1.12
CA PHE A 86 13.29 10.07 0.15
C PHE A 86 12.74 11.00 1.24
N ASN A 87 11.90 10.45 2.11
CA ASN A 87 11.42 11.12 3.32
C ASN A 87 11.82 10.28 4.53
N ALA A 88 12.89 10.69 5.22
CA ALA A 88 13.42 10.02 6.39
C ALA A 88 12.39 9.92 7.54
N SER A 89 11.56 10.95 7.74
CA SER A 89 10.60 10.96 8.86
C SER A 89 9.52 9.89 8.75
N MET A 90 9.19 9.43 7.55
CA MET A 90 8.10 8.48 7.31
C MET A 90 8.57 7.22 6.57
N TYR A 91 9.88 7.07 6.37
CA TYR A 91 10.51 5.95 5.65
C TYR A 91 9.82 5.58 4.33
N TRP A 92 9.56 6.59 3.50
CA TRP A 92 9.02 6.38 2.15
C TRP A 92 9.79 7.18 1.09
N TYR A 93 9.72 6.70 -0.15
CA TYR A 93 10.14 7.41 -1.35
C TYR A 93 8.91 7.99 -2.04
N ARG A 94 8.99 9.26 -2.42
CA ARG A 94 7.98 9.94 -3.23
C ARG A 94 8.47 10.01 -4.67
N LEU A 95 7.81 9.25 -5.53
CA LEU A 95 8.03 9.24 -6.98
C LEU A 95 6.98 10.15 -7.62
N LYS A 96 7.43 11.13 -8.40
CA LYS A 96 6.55 12.06 -9.14
C LYS A 96 6.73 11.81 -10.62
N PHE A 97 5.63 11.56 -11.32
CA PHE A 97 5.61 11.32 -12.76
C PHE A 97 5.15 12.57 -13.52
N ARG A 98 5.46 12.62 -14.82
CA ARG A 98 5.10 13.70 -15.75
C ARG A 98 3.58 13.86 -15.85
N SER A 99 2.84 12.76 -15.72
CA SER A 99 1.37 12.74 -15.63
C SER A 99 0.80 13.50 -14.42
N GLY A 100 1.66 13.93 -13.49
CA GLY A 100 1.26 14.57 -12.22
C GLY A 100 0.92 13.55 -11.12
N LYS A 101 0.87 12.25 -11.44
CA LYS A 101 0.65 11.20 -10.44
C LYS A 101 1.84 11.09 -9.50
N LYS A 102 1.54 10.81 -8.24
CA LYS A 102 2.52 10.64 -7.17
C LYS A 102 2.38 9.24 -6.60
N VAL A 103 3.46 8.48 -6.62
CA VAL A 103 3.56 7.15 -6.02
C VAL A 103 4.39 7.26 -4.75
N ARG A 104 3.89 6.67 -3.67
CA ARG A 104 4.63 6.53 -2.42
C ARG A 104 5.07 5.09 -2.28
N LEU A 105 6.37 4.87 -2.29
CA LEU A 105 6.97 3.56 -2.08
C LEU A 105 7.55 3.53 -0.66
N SER A 106 6.95 2.75 0.23
CA SER A 106 7.49 2.60 1.59
C SER A 106 8.72 1.68 1.57
N SER A 107 9.70 1.94 2.42
CA SER A 107 10.90 1.10 2.56
C SER A 107 10.59 -0.30 3.13
N TYR A 108 9.40 -0.49 3.70
CA TYR A 108 8.95 -1.78 4.24
C TYR A 108 8.31 -2.70 3.20
N VAL A 109 8.21 -2.21 1.97
CA VAL A 109 7.58 -2.90 0.87
C VAL A 109 8.55 -3.92 0.29
N LEU A 110 8.14 -5.18 0.20
CA LEU A 110 8.94 -6.23 -0.43
C LEU A 110 9.19 -5.86 -1.89
N GLY A 111 10.43 -5.95 -2.37
CA GLY A 111 10.80 -5.49 -3.72
C GLY A 111 11.18 -4.00 -3.82
N HIS A 112 11.14 -3.22 -2.73
CA HIS A 112 11.59 -1.81 -2.77
C HIS A 112 13.06 -1.67 -3.22
N GLY A 113 13.93 -2.60 -2.81
CA GLY A 113 15.35 -2.59 -3.16
C GLY A 113 15.58 -2.64 -4.67
N GLU A 114 14.82 -3.46 -5.40
CA GLU A 114 14.90 -3.54 -6.86
C GLU A 114 14.43 -2.24 -7.52
N VAL A 115 13.36 -1.63 -7.01
CA VAL A 115 12.92 -0.31 -7.47
C VAL A 115 14.01 0.75 -7.25
N LEU A 116 14.71 0.72 -6.13
CA LEU A 116 15.83 1.64 -5.86
C LEU A 116 17.01 1.39 -6.81
N THR A 117 17.31 0.15 -7.16
CA THR A 117 18.33 -0.18 -8.17
C THR A 117 17.95 0.40 -9.53
N ILE A 118 16.71 0.20 -9.96
CA ILE A 118 16.18 0.75 -11.22
C ILE A 118 16.30 2.29 -11.25
N LEU A 119 16.00 2.95 -10.12
CA LEU A 119 16.12 4.41 -10.02
C LEU A 119 17.58 4.87 -10.11
N LYS A 120 18.52 4.15 -9.46
CA LYS A 120 19.96 4.45 -9.53
C LYS A 120 20.53 4.23 -10.93
N GLU A 121 20.17 3.14 -11.61
CA GLU A 121 20.59 2.85 -12.98
C GLU A 121 20.13 3.94 -13.96
N ARG A 122 18.98 4.56 -13.70
CA ARG A 122 18.45 5.69 -14.47
C ARG A 122 19.02 7.06 -14.05
N GLY A 123 19.96 7.10 -13.11
CA GLY A 123 20.64 8.33 -12.67
C GLY A 123 19.85 9.20 -11.69
N TYR A 124 18.85 8.65 -11.01
CA TYR A 124 18.13 9.36 -9.96
C TYR A 124 18.78 9.15 -8.60
N ASP A 125 19.23 10.25 -7.98
CA ASP A 125 19.55 10.31 -6.56
C ASP A 125 18.31 10.67 -5.74
N PHE A 126 18.07 9.96 -4.63
CA PHE A 126 16.84 10.04 -3.84
C PHE A 126 17.08 10.12 -2.33
#